data_AF-A0A9X8JJ17-F1
#
_entry.id   AF-A0A9X8JJ17-F1
#
_cell.length_a   1.000
_cell.length_b   1.000
_cell.length_c   1.000
_cell.angle_alpha   90.00
_cell.angle_beta   90.00
_cell.angle_gamma   90.00
#
_symmetry.space_group_name_H-M   'P 1'
#
loop_
_entity.id
_entity.type
_entity.pdbx_description
1 polymer ?
#
loop_
_entity_poly.entity_id
_entity_poly.type
_entity_poly.pdbx_seq_one_letter_code
_entity_poly.pdbx_strand_id
1 'polypeptide(L)'
;MKTKMTTQQRVLRYVRRNEGLTRTEIARGLDITRREASSALGTLRENNQVIAVGTPGKYRFHLFREIHPGFGVHPAQARFTQLLAGVRA
;
A
#
# COMPACT_ATOMS: atom_id res chain seq x y z
N MET A 1 27.05 -11.74 6.84
CA MET A 1 26.04 -11.30 7.83
C MET A 1 24.68 -11.25 7.17
N LYS A 2 23.64 -11.87 7.74
CA LYS A 2 22.25 -11.65 7.29
C LYS A 2 21.74 -10.37 7.94
N THR A 3 21.62 -9.29 7.19
CA THR A 3 21.08 -8.02 7.68
C THR A 3 19.63 -8.22 8.12
N LYS A 4 19.29 -7.87 9.36
CA LYS A 4 17.92 -7.96 9.87
C LYS A 4 17.06 -6.95 9.11
N MET A 5 15.97 -7.43 8.52
CA MET A 5 15.05 -6.59 7.75
C MET A 5 14.38 -5.55 8.64
N THR A 6 14.31 -4.30 8.17
CA THR A 6 13.64 -3.21 8.91
C THR A 6 12.12 -3.40 8.90
N THR A 7 11.41 -2.76 9.84
CA THR A 7 9.93 -2.81 9.89
C THR A 7 9.29 -2.32 8.59
N GLN A 8 9.83 -1.26 7.98
CA GLN A 8 9.36 -0.76 6.68
C GLN A 8 9.52 -1.81 5.57
N GLN A 9 10.68 -2.47 5.49
CA GLN A 9 10.90 -3.54 4.52
C GLN A 9 9.96 -4.74 4.77
N ARG A 10 9.68 -5.07 6.03
CA ARG A 10 8.73 -6.13 6.41
C ARG A 10 7.32 -5.78 5.95
N VAL A 11 6.87 -4.56 6.22
CA VAL A 11 5.55 -4.04 5.81
C VAL A 11 5.42 -4.02 4.28
N LEU A 12 6.41 -3.47 3.57
CA LEU A 12 6.38 -3.42 2.11
C LEU A 12 6.32 -4.82 1.49
N ARG A 13 7.14 -5.75 1.98
CA ARG A 13 7.13 -7.16 1.53
C ARG A 13 5.78 -7.83 1.80
N TYR A 14 5.15 -7.51 2.92
CA TYR A 14 3.86 -8.08 3.30
C TYR A 14 2.73 -7.54 2.41
N VAL A 15 2.68 -6.23 2.17
CA VAL A 15 1.71 -5.59 1.26
C VAL A 15 1.88 -6.13 -0.16
N ARG A 16 3.12 -6.33 -0.62
CA ARG A 16 3.39 -6.92 -1.94
C ARG A 16 2.78 -8.32 -2.13
N ARG A 17 2.58 -9.06 -1.05
CA ARG A 17 1.97 -10.40 -1.08
C ARG A 17 0.47 -10.39 -0.79
N ASN A 18 -0.01 -9.37 -0.09
CA ASN A 18 -1.37 -9.26 0.43
C ASN A 18 -1.87 -7.82 0.25
N GLU A 19 -2.19 -7.45 -0.98
CA GLU A 19 -2.76 -6.13 -1.27
C GLU A 19 -4.18 -6.01 -0.70
N GLY A 20 -4.64 -4.78 -0.46
CA GLY A 20 -6.02 -4.52 -0.03
C GLY A 20 -6.28 -4.73 1.46
N LEU A 21 -5.23 -4.89 2.27
CA LEU A 21 -5.33 -5.01 3.72
C LEU A 21 -5.36 -3.66 4.42
N THR A 22 -6.04 -3.63 5.56
CA THR A 22 -6.03 -2.50 6.49
C THR A 22 -4.75 -2.47 7.32
N ARG A 23 -4.44 -1.30 7.91
CA ARG A 23 -3.33 -1.16 8.86
C ARG A 23 -3.39 -2.19 10.00
N THR A 24 -4.59 -2.47 10.52
CA THR A 24 -4.76 -3.39 11.64
C THR A 24 -4.45 -4.83 11.24
N GLU A 25 -4.88 -5.24 10.05
CA GLU A 25 -4.58 -6.59 9.51
C GLU A 25 -3.09 -6.74 9.23
N ILE A 26 -2.44 -5.72 8.65
CA ILE A 26 -0.99 -5.72 8.42
C ILE A 26 -0.23 -5.82 9.75
N ALA A 27 -0.62 -5.05 10.76
CA ALA A 27 -0.01 -5.09 12.07
C ALA A 27 -0.11 -6.48 12.72
N ARG A 28 -1.31 -7.09 12.65
CA ARG A 28 -1.56 -8.45 13.14
C ARG A 28 -0.76 -9.50 12.38
N GLY A 29 -0.73 -9.42 11.05
CA GLY A 29 -0.02 -10.38 10.19
C GLY A 29 1.50 -10.35 10.32
N LEU A 30 2.06 -9.24 10.81
CA LEU A 30 3.50 -9.06 11.02
C LEU A 30 3.92 -9.12 12.49
N ASP A 31 2.97 -9.30 13.40
CA ASP A 31 3.19 -9.25 14.86
C ASP A 31 3.94 -7.97 15.27
N ILE A 32 3.38 -6.81 14.88
CA ILE A 32 3.89 -5.47 15.23
C ILE A 32 2.75 -4.60 15.75
N THR A 33 3.09 -3.49 16.41
CA THR A 33 2.07 -2.57 16.90
C THR A 33 1.39 -1.82 15.75
N ARG A 34 0.14 -1.37 15.99
CA ARG A 34 -0.58 -0.50 15.05
C ARG A 34 0.18 0.80 14.77
N ARG A 35 0.93 1.33 15.76
CA ARG A 35 1.73 2.55 15.62
C ARG A 35 2.91 2.34 14.68
N GLU A 36 3.64 1.25 14.83
CA GLU A 36 4.75 0.89 13.93
C GLU A 36 4.27 0.66 12.51
N ALA A 37 3.17 -0.08 12.33
CA ALA A 37 2.56 -0.25 11.01
C ALA A 37 2.12 1.10 10.42
N SER A 38 1.54 1.99 11.21
CA SER A 38 1.13 3.33 10.77
C SER A 38 2.33 4.17 10.31
N SER A 39 3.40 4.18 11.11
CA SER A 39 4.63 4.92 10.80
C SER A 39 5.27 4.40 9.51
N ALA A 40 5.43 3.06 9.41
CA ALA A 40 5.98 2.43 8.22
C ALA A 40 5.14 2.72 6.96
N LEU A 41 3.82 2.55 7.03
CA LEU A 41 2.93 2.86 5.91
C LEU A 41 2.93 4.34 5.54
N GLY A 42 3.10 5.24 6.50
CA GLY A 42 3.29 6.68 6.25
C GLY A 42 4.50 6.93 5.36
N THR A 43 5.67 6.45 5.78
CA THR A 43 6.91 6.61 5.00
C THR A 43 6.83 5.91 3.63
N LEU A 44 6.24 4.72 3.55
CA LEU A 44 6.09 4.01 2.27
C LEU A 44 5.16 4.76 1.30
N ARG A 45 4.16 5.49 1.81
CA ARG A 45 3.29 6.35 0.98
C ARG A 45 4.01 7.60 0.49
N GLU A 46 4.75 8.27 1.39
CA GLU A 46 5.56 9.44 1.03
C GLU A 46 6.57 9.11 -0.08
N ASN A 47 7.12 7.90 -0.05
CA ASN A 47 8.06 7.40 -1.05
C ASN A 47 7.38 6.79 -2.30
N ASN A 48 6.07 6.93 -2.49
CA ASN A 48 5.31 6.34 -3.60
C ASN A 48 5.55 4.83 -3.78
N GLN A 49 5.70 4.08 -2.68
CA GLN A 49 5.83 2.62 -2.73
C GLN A 49 4.50 1.92 -2.47
N VAL A 50 3.60 2.56 -1.72
CA VAL A 50 2.23 2.08 -1.46
C VAL A 50 1.22 3.22 -1.59
N ILE A 51 -0.03 2.88 -1.84
CA ILE A 51 -1.17 3.81 -1.83
C ILE A 51 -2.21 3.37 -0.80
N ALA A 52 -2.96 4.32 -0.27
CA ALA A 52 -4.10 4.07 0.60
C ALA A 52 -5.39 4.39 -0.16
N VAL A 53 -6.35 3.47 -0.10
CA VAL A 53 -7.63 3.54 -0.84
C VAL A 53 -8.77 3.40 0.16
N GLY A 54 -9.82 4.22 -0.01
CA GLY A 54 -11.00 4.23 0.85
C GLY A 54 -11.13 5.51 1.68
N THR A 55 -11.86 5.43 2.78
CA THR A 55 -12.15 6.58 3.65
C THR A 55 -11.24 6.62 4.88
N PRO A 56 -11.08 7.78 5.53
CA PRO A 56 -10.40 7.88 6.82
C PRO A 56 -10.89 6.80 7.80
N GLY A 57 -9.95 6.13 8.46
CA GLY A 57 -10.24 5.03 9.39
C GLY A 57 -10.51 3.65 8.74
N LYS A 58 -10.75 3.58 7.42
CA LYS A 58 -11.02 2.35 6.68
C LYS A 58 -10.11 2.17 5.45
N TYR A 59 -8.93 2.77 5.48
CA TYR A 59 -7.98 2.66 4.37
C TYR A 59 -7.48 1.22 4.18
N ARG A 60 -7.46 0.80 2.92
CA ARG A 60 -6.82 -0.41 2.43
C ARG A 60 -5.55 -0.04 1.66
N PHE A 61 -4.48 -0.77 1.88
CA PHE A 61 -3.16 -0.45 1.35
C PHE A 61 -2.80 -1.39 0.19
N HIS A 62 -2.31 -0.80 -0.90
CA HIS A 62 -1.92 -1.49 -2.12
C HIS A 62 -0.53 -1.01 -2.54
N LEU A 63 0.18 -1.77 -3.38
CA LEU A 63 1.39 -1.24 -3.99
C LEU A 63 1.06 -0.04 -4.85
N PHE A 64 1.92 0.96 -4.78
CA PHE A 64 1.92 2.00 -5.79
C PHE A 64 2.38 1.37 -7.10
N ARG A 65 1.61 1.55 -8.17
CA ARG A 65 2.08 1.26 -9.52
C ARG A 65 1.96 2.54 -10.31
N GLU A 66 3.09 3.01 -10.82
CA GLU A 66 3.15 4.20 -11.66
C GLU A 66 2.27 3.98 -12.89
N ILE A 67 1.36 4.91 -13.12
CA ILE A 67 0.47 4.84 -14.28
C ILE A 67 0.94 5.90 -15.24
N HIS A 68 1.45 5.44 -16.38
CA HIS A 68 1.54 6.28 -17.56
C HIS A 68 0.14 6.28 -18.18
N PRO A 69 -0.62 7.39 -18.10
CA PRO A 69 -1.90 7.45 -18.78
C PRO A 69 -1.67 7.19 -20.28
N GLY A 70 -2.49 6.32 -20.86
CA GLY A 70 -2.55 6.18 -22.32
C GLY A 70 -2.91 7.52 -22.96
N PHE A 71 -2.51 7.72 -24.21
CA PHE A 71 -2.80 8.94 -24.96
C PHE A 71 -4.30 9.29 -24.88
N GLY A 72 -4.62 10.52 -24.46
CA GLY A 72 -6.00 11.00 -24.30
C GLY A 72 -6.71 10.63 -22.99
N VAL A 73 -6.07 9.88 -22.07
CA VAL A 73 -6.66 9.55 -20.75
C VAL A 73 -6.20 10.55 -19.70
N HIS A 74 -7.14 11.17 -18.99
CA HIS A 74 -6.78 12.08 -17.89
C HIS A 74 -6.12 11.30 -16.73
N PRO A 75 -5.04 11.80 -16.10
CA PRO A 75 -4.33 11.10 -15.03
C PRO A 75 -5.22 10.63 -13.87
N ALA A 76 -6.25 11.41 -13.53
CA ALA A 76 -7.23 11.04 -12.50
C ALA A 76 -8.09 9.82 -12.91
N GLN A 77 -8.47 9.71 -14.18
CA GLN A 77 -9.19 8.54 -14.70
C GLN A 77 -8.29 7.31 -14.71
N ALA A 78 -7.03 7.46 -15.13
CA ALA A 78 -6.06 6.38 -15.12
C ALA A 78 -5.89 5.78 -13.70
N ARG A 79 -5.77 6.65 -12.69
CA ARG A 79 -5.75 6.26 -11.27
C ARG A 79 -7.03 5.56 -10.83
N PHE A 80 -8.19 6.09 -11.21
CA PHE A 80 -9.49 5.49 -10.87
C PHE A 80 -9.66 4.08 -11.46
N THR A 81 -9.32 3.89 -12.73
CA THR A 81 -9.39 2.58 -13.41
C THR A 81 -8.49 1.53 -12.76
N GLN A 82 -7.30 1.92 -12.31
CA GLN A 82 -6.40 1.02 -11.58
C GLN A 82 -6.99 0.56 -10.25
N LEU A 83 -7.61 1.49 -9.52
CA LEU A 83 -8.27 1.16 -8.25
C LEU A 83 -9.43 0.19 -8.44
N LEU A 84 -10.21 0.34 -9.53
CA LEU A 84 -11.25 -0.62 -9.91
C LEU A 84 -10.69 -1.99 -10.29
N ALA A 85 -9.56 -2.03 -11.01
CA ALA A 85 -8.90 -3.29 -11.37
C ALA A 85 -8.43 -4.09 -10.14
N GLY A 86 -8.00 -3.39 -9.08
CA GLY A 86 -7.60 -4.02 -7.81
C GLY A 86 -8.75 -4.58 -6.96
N VAL A 87 -10.01 -4.24 -7.26
CA VAL A 87 -11.22 -4.71 -6.54
C VAL A 87 -11.90 -5.89 -7.25
N ARG A 88 -11.64 -6.08 -8.55
CA ARG A 88 -12.25 -7.14 -9.39
C ARG A 88 -11.50 -8.48 -9.40
N ALA A 89 -10.29 -8.54 -8.82
CA ALA A 89 -9.44 -9.72 -8.77
C ALA A 89 -9.66 -10.55 -7.50
#